data_AF-A0A034V047-F1
#
_entry.id   AF-A0A034V047-F1
#
_cell.length_a   1.000
_cell.length_b   1.000
_cell.length_c   1.000
_cell.angle_alpha   90.00
_cell.angle_beta   90.00
_cell.angle_gamma   90.00
#
_symmetry.space_group_name_H-M   'P 1'
#
loop_
_entity.id
_entity.type
_entity.pdbx_description
1 polymer ?
#
loop_
_entity_poly.entity_id
_entity_poly.type
_entity_poly.pdbx_seq_one_letter_code
_entity_poly.pdbx_strand_id
1 'polypeptide(L)'
;SPSTLHRELIRHLEHSASRNPFFNFLAEVRMKANGGELMQSNCGSMSPRVSARIVKTASRLWNSMTDEQKRPYRTIAMEQRKLKRLRRRRSYLTARRRKKRKPPVECKFLLPPVPTQEQQL
;
A
#
# COMPACT_ATOMS: atom_id res chain seq x y z
N SER A 1 -5.36 20.59 -14.66
CA SER A 1 -4.28 19.59 -14.50
C SER A 1 -3.61 19.80 -13.15
N PRO A 2 -3.37 18.76 -12.32
CA PRO A 2 -2.72 18.94 -11.02
C PRO A 2 -1.28 19.42 -11.22
N SER A 3 -0.84 20.36 -10.38
CA SER A 3 0.48 20.98 -10.44
C SER A 3 1.59 19.96 -10.23
N THR A 4 2.79 20.24 -10.76
CA THR A 4 3.97 19.39 -10.64
C THR A 4 4.27 19.08 -9.17
N LEU A 5 4.14 20.09 -8.28
CA LEU A 5 4.25 19.94 -6.83
C LEU A 5 3.23 18.93 -6.26
N HIS A 6 1.98 18.98 -6.72
CA HIS A 6 0.95 18.02 -6.29
C HIS A 6 1.26 16.60 -6.79
N ARG A 7 1.80 16.45 -8.00
CA ARG A 7 2.26 15.15 -8.53
C ARG A 7 3.52 14.65 -7.82
N GLU A 8 4.43 15.54 -7.44
CA GLU A 8 5.65 15.24 -6.66
C GLU A 8 5.26 14.77 -5.26
N LEU A 9 4.40 15.51 -4.57
CA LEU A 9 3.84 15.14 -3.28
C LEU A 9 3.18 13.76 -3.37
N ILE A 10 2.34 13.50 -4.36
CA ILE A 10 1.70 12.19 -4.55
C ILE A 10 2.75 11.08 -4.75
N ARG A 11 3.77 11.27 -5.59
CA ARG A 11 4.84 10.27 -5.82
C ARG A 11 5.69 10.00 -4.58
N HIS A 12 5.99 11.03 -3.77
CA HIS A 12 6.76 10.87 -2.53
C HIS A 12 5.92 10.31 -1.37
N LEU A 13 4.65 10.70 -1.30
CA LEU A 13 3.69 10.12 -0.37
C LEU A 13 3.28 8.71 -0.82
N GLU A 14 3.47 8.29 -2.07
CA GLU A 14 3.14 6.92 -2.49
C GLU A 14 3.93 5.83 -1.75
N HIS A 15 5.06 6.17 -1.10
CA HIS A 15 5.76 5.28 -0.16
C HIS A 15 5.32 5.39 1.31
N SER A 16 4.48 6.36 1.71
CA SER A 16 4.20 6.60 3.14
C SER A 16 2.87 7.28 3.51
N ALA A 17 2.01 7.58 2.53
CA ALA A 17 0.68 8.15 2.74
C ALA A 17 -0.22 7.14 3.43
N SER A 18 -0.36 7.28 4.74
CA SER A 18 -1.16 6.42 5.57
C SER A 18 -2.58 6.95 5.72
N ARG A 19 -3.48 6.01 5.99
CA ARG A 19 -4.86 6.30 6.44
C ARG A 19 -4.89 6.92 7.84
N ASN A 20 -3.79 6.82 8.59
CA ASN A 20 -3.62 7.46 9.88
C ASN A 20 -2.84 8.77 9.70
N PRO A 21 -3.40 9.92 10.11
CA PRO A 21 -2.73 11.22 10.00
C PRO A 21 -1.40 11.27 10.75
N PHE A 22 -1.26 10.58 11.89
CA PHE A 22 0.00 10.55 12.64
C PHE A 22 1.15 9.93 11.83
N PHE A 23 0.89 8.89 11.05
CA PHE A 23 1.94 8.26 10.24
C PHE A 23 2.39 9.15 9.08
N ASN A 24 1.53 10.04 8.58
CA ASN A 24 1.91 11.04 7.58
C ASN A 24 2.84 12.09 8.18
N PHE A 25 2.52 12.56 9.39
CA PHE A 25 3.39 13.45 10.16
C PHE A 25 4.72 12.78 10.51
N LEU A 26 4.70 11.53 10.96
CA LEU A 26 5.90 10.77 11.30
C LEU A 26 6.81 10.56 10.08
N ALA A 27 6.23 10.36 8.89
CA ALA A 27 7.00 10.26 7.65
C ALA A 27 7.76 11.56 7.39
N GLU A 28 7.10 12.71 7.56
CA GLU A 28 7.75 14.02 7.43
C GLU A 28 8.88 14.22 8.45
N VAL A 29 8.65 13.88 9.72
CA VAL A 29 9.68 13.98 10.78
C VAL A 29 10.88 13.10 10.44
N ARG A 30 10.67 11.89 9.91
CA ARG A 30 11.76 11.00 9.49
C ARG A 30 12.54 11.56 8.31
N MET A 31 11.85 12.12 7.32
CA MET A 31 12.51 12.79 6.18
C MET A 31 13.38 13.96 6.64
N LYS A 32 12.88 14.78 7.56
CA LYS A 32 13.63 15.89 8.15
C LYS A 32 14.83 15.42 8.98
N ALA A 33 14.67 14.36 9.76
CA ALA A 33 15.75 13.78 10.58
C ALA A 33 16.87 13.15 9.73
N ASN A 34 16.57 12.72 8.50
CA ASN A 34 17.53 12.15 7.57
C ASN A 34 18.21 13.20 6.66
N GLY A 35 18.17 14.48 7.04
CA GLY A 35 18.87 15.55 6.31
C GLY A 35 18.09 16.21 5.18
N GLY A 36 16.79 15.89 5.01
CA GLY A 36 15.93 16.58 4.04
C GLY A 36 16.27 16.37 2.56
N GLU A 37 17.35 15.66 2.24
CA GLU A 37 17.72 15.34 0.85
C GLU A 37 16.81 14.28 0.23
N LEU A 38 16.48 14.56 -1.03
CA LEU A 38 15.67 13.73 -1.91
C LEU A 38 16.42 12.43 -2.20
N MET A 39 16.14 11.39 -1.41
CA MET A 39 16.45 9.97 -1.70
C MET A 39 17.76 9.75 -2.45
N GLN A 40 18.90 9.82 -1.75
CA GLN A 40 19.99 8.94 -2.16
C GLN A 40 19.52 7.52 -1.87
N SER A 41 19.35 6.73 -2.93
CA SER A 41 18.98 5.30 -2.92
C SER A 41 19.93 4.41 -2.10
N ASN A 42 21.02 4.99 -1.59
CA ASN A 42 22.01 4.35 -0.72
C ASN A 42 21.93 4.80 0.76
N CYS A 43 20.89 5.54 1.16
CA CYS A 43 20.69 5.97 2.55
C CYS A 43 20.33 4.76 3.44
N GLY A 44 21.30 4.30 4.23
CA GLY A 44 21.17 3.16 5.12
C GLY A 44 19.96 3.27 6.05
N SER A 45 19.23 2.16 6.19
CA SER A 45 18.17 2.00 7.18
C SER A 45 18.64 2.52 8.55
N MET A 46 17.97 3.56 9.06
CA MET A 46 18.25 4.12 10.38
C MET A 46 18.29 3.01 11.43
N SER A 47 19.25 3.08 12.36
CA SER A 47 19.32 2.06 13.41
C SER A 47 17.98 1.98 14.18
N PRO A 48 17.54 0.78 14.59
CA PRO A 48 16.26 0.62 15.27
C PRO A 48 16.11 1.52 16.51
N ARG A 49 17.22 1.78 17.21
CA ARG A 49 17.26 2.66 18.39
C ARG A 49 16.99 4.12 18.04
N VAL A 50 17.57 4.63 16.94
CA VAL A 50 17.34 6.00 16.46
C VAL A 50 15.91 6.15 15.95
N SER A 51 15.42 5.18 15.18
CA SER A 51 14.03 5.16 14.72
C SER A 51 13.04 5.18 15.89
N ALA A 52 13.28 4.39 16.94
CA ALA A 52 12.43 4.37 18.13
C ALA A 52 12.44 5.72 18.88
N ARG A 53 13.60 6.40 18.96
CA ARG A 53 13.69 7.75 19.55
C ARG A 53 12.89 8.77 18.75
N ILE A 54 13.02 8.77 17.42
CA ILE A 54 12.26 9.65 16.52
C ILE A 54 10.76 9.43 16.68
N VAL A 55 10.30 8.17 16.77
CA VAL A 55 8.87 7.89 16.98
C VAL A 55 8.40 8.45 18.32
N LYS A 56 9.16 8.27 19.40
CA LYS A 56 8.79 8.78 20.73
C LYS A 56 8.71 10.30 20.76
N THR A 57 9.67 11.00 20.16
CA THR A 57 9.65 12.47 20.10
C THR A 57 8.51 12.98 19.21
N ALA A 58 8.29 12.36 18.05
CA ALA A 58 7.18 12.67 17.17
C ALA A 58 5.83 12.45 17.86
N SER A 59 5.65 11.38 18.66
CA SER A 59 4.41 11.16 19.41
C SER A 59 4.12 12.28 20.42
N ARG A 60 5.14 12.75 21.13
CA ARG A 60 4.99 13.88 22.07
C ARG A 60 4.62 15.16 21.34
N LEU A 61 5.34 15.48 20.25
CA LEU A 61 5.09 16.66 19.43
C LEU A 61 3.70 16.63 18.79
N TRP A 62 3.28 15.47 18.29
CA TRP A 62 1.93 15.29 17.76
C TRP A 62 0.86 15.60 18.81
N ASN A 63 1.06 15.18 20.06
CA ASN A 63 0.08 15.46 21.11
C ASN A 63 0.01 16.94 21.46
N SER A 64 1.13 17.68 21.40
CA SER A 64 1.16 19.13 21.64
C SER A 64 0.69 19.99 20.46
N MET A 65 0.62 19.43 19.25
CA MET A 65 0.16 20.18 18.08
C MET A 65 -1.34 20.52 18.14
N THR A 66 -1.69 21.72 17.69
CA THR A 66 -3.09 22.16 17.58
C THR A 66 -3.82 21.40 16.47
N ASP A 67 -5.15 21.43 16.51
CA ASP A 67 -5.96 20.78 15.48
C ASP A 67 -5.75 21.38 14.09
N GLU A 68 -5.44 22.68 14.01
CA GLU A 68 -5.12 23.38 12.78
C GLU A 68 -3.81 22.86 12.18
N GLN A 69 -2.78 22.68 13.01
CA GLN A 69 -1.50 22.09 12.59
C GLN A 69 -1.66 20.63 12.15
N LYS A 70 -2.63 19.90 12.72
CA LYS A 70 -2.95 18.52 12.34
C LYS A 70 -3.81 18.41 11.09
N ARG A 71 -4.49 19.49 10.68
CA ARG A 71 -5.42 19.54 9.54
C ARG A 71 -4.82 18.99 8.23
N PRO A 72 -3.62 19.38 7.77
CA PRO A 72 -3.06 18.85 6.52
C PRO A 72 -2.84 17.34 6.55
N TYR A 73 -2.44 16.78 7.69
CA TYR A 73 -2.25 15.33 7.80
C TYR A 73 -3.58 14.56 7.81
N ARG A 74 -4.65 15.18 8.35
CA ARG A 74 -6.02 14.65 8.33
C ARG A 74 -6.61 14.64 6.91
N THR A 75 -6.38 15.68 6.12
CA THR A 75 -6.87 15.73 4.72
C THR A 75 -6.22 14.64 3.88
N ILE A 76 -4.90 14.49 3.97
CA ILE A 76 -4.14 13.40 3.33
C ILE A 76 -4.70 12.03 3.73
N ALA A 77 -4.90 11.80 5.03
CA ALA A 77 -5.42 10.54 5.54
C ALA A 77 -6.84 10.22 5.03
N MET A 78 -7.67 11.26 4.86
CA MET A 78 -9.01 11.14 4.29
C MET A 78 -8.97 10.79 2.79
N GLU A 79 -8.09 11.42 2.02
CA GLU A 79 -7.89 11.10 0.60
C GLU A 79 -7.43 9.66 0.42
N GLN A 80 -6.45 9.21 1.21
CA GLN A 80 -5.98 7.82 1.20
C GLN A 80 -7.08 6.82 1.56
N ARG A 81 -7.96 7.19 2.51
CA ARG A 81 -9.12 6.37 2.86
C ARG A 81 -10.09 6.23 1.68
N LYS A 82 -10.34 7.31 0.93
CA LYS A 82 -11.19 7.30 -0.27
C LYS A 82 -10.56 6.43 -1.37
N LEU A 83 -9.28 6.61 -1.65
CA LEU A 83 -8.54 5.83 -2.65
C LEU A 83 -8.57 4.33 -2.35
N LYS A 84 -8.34 3.91 -1.09
CA LYS A 84 -8.41 2.49 -0.71
C LYS A 84 -9.81 1.90 -0.87
N ARG A 85 -10.86 2.66 -0.55
CA ARG A 85 -12.26 2.24 -0.79
C ARG A 85 -12.53 2.03 -2.28
N LEU A 86 -12.04 2.94 -3.13
CA LEU A 86 -12.16 2.81 -4.57
C LEU A 86 -11.41 1.59 -5.12
N ARG A 87 -10.17 1.35 -4.68
CA ARG A 87 -9.36 0.16 -5.04
C ARG A 87 -10.08 -1.13 -4.68
N ARG A 88 -10.67 -1.23 -3.48
CA ARG A 88 -11.47 -2.39 -3.05
C ARG A 88 -12.69 -2.60 -3.95
N ARG A 89 -13.43 -1.54 -4.28
CA ARG A 89 -14.60 -1.61 -5.17
C ARG A 89 -14.20 -2.11 -6.57
N ARG A 90 -13.09 -1.62 -7.13
CA ARG A 90 -12.58 -2.06 -8.44
C ARG A 90 -12.16 -3.53 -8.43
N SER A 91 -11.46 -3.97 -7.37
CA SER A 91 -11.07 -5.38 -7.19
C SER A 91 -12.28 -6.32 -7.12
N TYR A 92 -13.33 -5.94 -6.40
CA TYR A 92 -14.56 -6.74 -6.34
C TYR A 92 -15.22 -6.87 -7.73
N LEU A 93 -15.29 -5.78 -8.50
CA LEU A 93 -15.86 -5.79 -9.84
C LEU A 93 -15.04 -6.64 -10.82
N THR A 94 -13.70 -6.55 -10.77
CA THR A 94 -12.83 -7.36 -11.63
C THR A 94 -12.84 -8.84 -11.22
N ALA A 95 -12.87 -9.15 -9.92
CA ALA A 95 -13.04 -10.52 -9.42
C ALA A 95 -14.37 -11.14 -9.87
N ARG A 96 -15.48 -10.39 -9.79
CA ARG A 96 -16.81 -10.83 -10.24
C ARG A 96 -16.86 -11.09 -11.75
N ARG A 97 -16.20 -10.25 -12.56
CA ARG A 97 -16.05 -10.47 -14.01
C ARG A 97 -15.23 -11.71 -14.33
N ARG A 98 -14.15 -11.98 -13.59
CA ARG A 98 -13.34 -13.20 -13.76
C ARG A 98 -14.13 -14.46 -13.42
N LYS A 99 -14.96 -14.44 -12.36
CA LYS A 99 -15.80 -15.59 -11.98
C LYS A 99 -16.85 -15.92 -13.05
N LYS A 100 -17.42 -14.91 -13.72
CA LYS A 100 -18.38 -15.11 -14.82
C LYS A 100 -17.76 -15.63 -16.13
N ARG A 101 -16.44 -15.49 -16.33
CA ARG A 101 -15.76 -15.82 -17.58
C ARG A 101 -15.05 -17.17 -17.60
N LYS A 102 -15.01 -17.89 -16.47
CA LYS A 102 -14.44 -19.23 -16.45
C LYS A 102 -15.53 -20.23 -16.88
N PRO A 103 -15.45 -20.84 -18.08
CA PRO A 103 -16.29 -21.99 -18.38
C PRO A 103 -15.96 -23.13 -17.38
N PRO A 104 -16.90 -24.05 -17.13
CA PRO A 104 -16.61 -25.25 -16.35
C PRO A 104 -15.38 -25.94 -16.94
N VAL A 105 -14.38 -26.21 -16.11
CA VAL A 105 -13.23 -27.01 -16.55
C VAL A 105 -13.73 -28.44 -16.68
N GLU A 106 -13.92 -28.93 -17.91
CA GLU A 106 -14.15 -30.36 -18.15
C GLU A 106 -12.90 -31.13 -17.71
N CYS A 107 -13.01 -31.82 -16.58
CA CYS A 107 -11.95 -32.67 -16.06
C CYS A 107 -11.98 -34.01 -16.81
N LYS A 108 -11.16 -34.14 -17.86
CA LYS A 108 -11.07 -35.35 -18.70
C LYS A 108 -10.39 -36.55 -17.99
N PHE A 109 -10.07 -36.43 -16.71
CA PHE A 109 -9.29 -37.43 -15.95
C PHE A 109 -10.14 -38.52 -15.26
N LEU A 110 -11.45 -38.59 -15.49
CA LEU A 110 -12.34 -39.59 -14.86
C LEU A 110 -12.81 -40.70 -15.80
N LEU A 111 -12.21 -40.87 -16.98
CA LEU A 111 -12.48 -42.05 -17.80
C LEU A 111 -11.43 -43.11 -17.50
N PRO A 112 -11.81 -44.24 -16.86
CA PRO A 112 -10.87 -45.34 -16.63
C PRO A 112 -10.39 -45.89 -17.99
N PRO A 113 -9.13 -46.33 -18.10
CA PRO A 113 -8.60 -46.84 -19.34
C PRO A 113 -9.37 -48.10 -19.76
N VAL A 114 -9.79 -48.14 -21.02
CA VAL A 114 -10.37 -49.33 -21.66
C VAL A 114 -9.30 -50.43 -21.67
N PRO A 115 -9.59 -51.65 -21.20
CA PRO A 115 -8.59 -52.72 -21.20
C PRO A 115 -8.30 -53.16 -22.63
N THR A 116 -7.07 -52.89 -23.08
CA THR A 116 -6.50 -53.44 -24.31
C THR A 116 -6.21 -54.92 -24.06
N GLN A 117 -7.04 -55.81 -24.58
CA GLN A 117 -6.67 -57.23 -24.65
C GLN A 117 -5.73 -57.41 -25.85
N GLU A 118 -4.44 -57.54 -25.57
CA GLU A 118 -3.53 -58.25 -26.46
C GLU A 118 -2.84 -59.36 -25.69
N GLN A 119 -2.59 -60.46 -26.42
CA GLN A 119 -1.82 -61.66 -26.09
C GLN A 119 -2.62 -62.80 -25.45
N GLN A 120 -2.58 -64.05 -25.91
CA GLN A 120 -1.71 -64.74 -26.87
C GLN A 120 -2.30 -66.14 -27.11
N LEU A 121 -2.41 -66.55 -28.38
CA LEU A 121 -1.98 -67.86 -28.94
C LEU A 121 -2.35 -67.93 -30.44
#